data_AF-A0A7W4V0L6-F1
#
_entry.id   AF-A0A7W4V0L6-F1
#
_cell.length_a   1.000
_cell.length_b   1.000
_cell.length_c   1.000
_cell.angle_alpha   90.00
_cell.angle_beta   90.00
_cell.angle_gamma   90.00
#
_symmetry.space_group_name_H-M   'P 1'
#
loop_
_entity.id
_entity.type
_entity.pdbx_description
1 polymer ?
#
loop_
_entity_poly.entity_id
_entity_poly.type
_entity_poly.pdbx_seq_one_letter_code
_entity_poly.pdbx_strand_id
1 'polypeptide(L)'
;MSGARLMGVTAVAAVLALSGCSALGIPVPGASTSTPTRTATPAAFALDCPATVSSADLSVLLGADASVVATPPGITQTVAAAGPLALPAVGGSSCRWKHGEDTLTVQVLPHAAAAWKTLSEANPSVATPGADYEGGVSLGGNCALAPTVSCLTNVLVADAWLSVVLDTSAPGLTEAGFHDVVQRMLPPVTAALAKDPTPQAGAPLDCAAADLRAELQTAFALPGVTTLADEPTFRIADGVILAPGVTLCQFQPTDDSGTGSGTYLGTLSVLPGTAAAYEQLRAAVLAQDPSARSELMTVKGDQVPALVWSGTVEGTSFASVDAMVGSRWVEFHSSDPDDTRSLAIVQWVAAKL
;
A
#
# COMPACT_ATOMS: atom_id res chain seq x y z
N MET A 1 -29.02 80.81 -25.33
CA MET A 1 -29.88 80.03 -26.25
C MET A 1 -29.64 78.56 -25.92
N SER A 2 -30.17 78.02 -24.81
CA SER A 2 -31.56 77.63 -24.49
C SER A 2 -32.12 76.51 -25.36
N GLY A 3 -32.40 75.37 -24.71
CA GLY A 3 -33.13 74.18 -25.17
C GLY A 3 -32.39 72.90 -24.76
N ALA A 4 -32.54 72.26 -23.59
CA ALA A 4 -33.67 71.88 -22.74
C ALA A 4 -34.45 70.60 -23.17
N ARG A 5 -34.27 69.53 -22.36
CA ARG A 5 -35.16 68.37 -22.06
C ARG A 5 -35.33 67.34 -23.20
N LEU A 6 -35.40 66.03 -22.96
CA LEU A 6 -36.26 65.29 -22.02
C LEU A 6 -35.59 63.98 -21.55
N MET A 7 -35.77 63.67 -20.26
CA MET A 7 -35.61 62.34 -19.68
C MET A 7 -36.78 61.44 -20.10
N GLY A 8 -36.50 60.21 -20.48
CA GLY A 8 -37.48 59.14 -20.63
C GLY A 8 -37.19 58.04 -19.61
N VAL A 9 -38.02 57.96 -18.58
CA VAL A 9 -38.14 56.83 -17.65
C VAL A 9 -39.11 55.85 -18.28
N THR A 10 -38.73 54.59 -18.42
CA THR A 10 -39.67 53.51 -18.80
C THR A 10 -39.69 52.46 -17.71
N ALA A 11 -40.90 52.24 -17.19
CA ALA A 11 -41.21 51.30 -16.13
C ALA A 11 -41.43 49.88 -16.67
N VAL A 12 -40.87 48.92 -15.92
CA VAL A 12 -41.40 47.60 -15.53
C VAL A 12 -42.33 46.86 -16.50
N ALA A 13 -41.88 45.70 -16.97
CA ALA A 13 -42.71 44.51 -17.13
C ALA A 13 -41.97 43.28 -16.59
N ALA A 14 -42.31 42.89 -15.37
CA ALA A 14 -41.91 41.62 -14.78
C ALA A 14 -42.79 40.51 -15.39
N VAL A 15 -42.17 39.57 -16.12
CA VAL A 15 -42.82 38.34 -16.56
C VAL A 15 -42.44 37.23 -15.58
N LEU A 16 -43.35 36.95 -14.65
CA LEU A 16 -43.40 35.72 -13.87
C LEU A 16 -43.95 34.62 -14.78
N ALA A 17 -43.08 33.74 -15.27
CA ALA A 17 -43.48 32.45 -15.85
C ALA A 17 -43.25 31.36 -14.80
N LEU A 18 -44.34 30.94 -14.16
CA LEU A 18 -44.42 29.78 -13.28
C LEU A 18 -44.59 28.49 -14.10
N SER A 19 -44.07 27.41 -13.54
CA SER A 19 -44.50 26.01 -13.69
C SER A 19 -43.98 25.19 -14.89
N GLY A 20 -42.77 24.65 -14.73
CA GLY A 20 -42.35 23.37 -15.28
C GLY A 20 -41.94 22.44 -14.14
N CYS A 21 -42.92 21.86 -13.43
CA CYS A 21 -42.67 20.89 -12.37
C CYS A 21 -42.16 19.57 -12.97
N SER A 22 -40.87 19.30 -12.81
CA SER A 22 -40.29 17.96 -12.92
C SER A 22 -39.28 17.80 -11.79
N ALA A 23 -39.76 17.94 -10.55
CA ALA A 23 -38.92 17.90 -9.35
C ALA A 23 -39.65 17.21 -8.18
N LEU A 24 -40.36 16.12 -8.48
CA LEU A 24 -40.74 15.13 -7.48
C LEU A 24 -40.40 13.77 -8.06
N GLY A 25 -39.21 13.26 -7.71
CA GLY A 25 -38.77 11.90 -7.99
C GLY A 25 -39.61 10.91 -7.21
N ILE A 26 -40.87 10.74 -7.62
CA ILE A 26 -41.72 9.65 -7.14
C ILE A 26 -41.16 8.38 -7.80
N PRO A 27 -40.68 7.39 -7.02
CA PRO A 27 -40.16 6.15 -7.58
C PRO A 27 -41.26 5.43 -8.36
N VAL A 28 -40.95 5.03 -9.60
CA VAL A 28 -41.82 4.18 -10.40
C VAL A 28 -41.99 2.84 -9.67
N PRO A 29 -43.22 2.41 -9.33
CA PRO A 29 -43.46 1.10 -8.76
C PRO A 29 -43.13 0.05 -9.83
N GLY A 30 -42.01 -0.65 -9.69
CA GLY A 30 -41.63 -1.72 -10.63
C GLY A 30 -40.17 -1.71 -11.09
N ALA A 31 -39.33 -0.76 -10.65
CA ALA A 31 -37.89 -0.88 -10.86
C ALA A 31 -37.36 -2.06 -10.04
N SER A 32 -37.17 -3.21 -10.70
CA SER A 32 -36.50 -4.36 -10.12
C SER A 32 -35.11 -3.92 -9.68
N THR A 33 -34.93 -3.73 -8.37
CA THR A 33 -33.63 -3.61 -7.75
C THR A 33 -32.88 -4.91 -8.01
N SER A 34 -32.02 -4.90 -9.02
CA SER A 34 -31.04 -5.96 -9.22
C SER A 34 -30.21 -6.02 -7.95
N THR A 35 -30.46 -7.04 -7.13
CA THR A 35 -29.64 -7.27 -5.95
C THR A 35 -28.25 -7.62 -6.49
N PRO A 36 -27.21 -6.84 -6.18
CA PRO A 36 -25.88 -7.12 -6.68
C PRO A 36 -25.51 -8.52 -6.19
N THR A 37 -25.27 -9.43 -7.14
CA THR A 37 -24.80 -10.77 -6.81
C THR A 37 -23.42 -10.58 -6.20
N ARG A 38 -23.30 -10.86 -4.91
CA ARG A 38 -22.05 -10.72 -4.16
C ARG A 38 -21.09 -11.79 -4.68
N THR A 39 -20.21 -11.44 -5.61
CA THR A 39 -19.13 -12.32 -6.06
C THR A 39 -18.32 -12.73 -4.83
N ALA A 40 -18.16 -14.03 -4.60
CA ALA A 40 -17.36 -14.52 -3.49
C ALA A 40 -15.93 -14.00 -3.63
N THR A 41 -15.41 -13.34 -2.60
CA THR A 41 -14.02 -12.89 -2.55
C THR A 41 -13.12 -14.13 -2.71
N PRO A 42 -12.17 -14.14 -3.67
CA PRO A 42 -11.18 -15.20 -3.77
C PRO A 42 -10.49 -15.39 -2.42
N ALA A 43 -10.23 -16.65 -2.04
CA ALA A 43 -9.44 -16.94 -0.85
C ALA A 43 -8.05 -16.32 -1.04
N ALA A 44 -7.56 -15.56 -0.06
CA ALA A 44 -6.20 -15.05 -0.04
C ALA A 44 -5.28 -16.04 0.68
N PHE A 45 -4.00 -16.05 0.33
CA PHE A 45 -2.98 -16.71 1.12
C PHE A 45 -3.02 -16.24 2.57
N ALA A 46 -2.93 -17.16 3.52
CA ALA A 46 -2.89 -16.82 4.94
C ALA A 46 -1.98 -17.80 5.68
N LEU A 47 -1.02 -17.25 6.42
CA LEU A 47 -0.25 -18.01 7.39
C LEU A 47 -1.09 -18.23 8.64
N ASP A 48 -1.11 -19.48 9.13
CA ASP A 48 -1.56 -19.78 10.48
C ASP A 48 -0.40 -19.45 11.43
N CYS A 49 -0.42 -18.26 12.01
CA CYS A 49 0.68 -17.76 12.84
C CYS A 49 1.03 -18.74 13.99
N PRO A 50 0.08 -19.19 14.83
CA PRO A 50 0.37 -20.21 15.85
C PRO A 50 0.95 -21.53 15.33
N ALA A 51 0.57 -21.97 14.12
CA ALA A 51 1.16 -23.16 13.52
C ALA A 51 2.53 -22.93 12.90
N THR A 52 2.82 -21.68 12.49
CA THR A 52 4.08 -21.30 11.84
C THR A 52 5.23 -21.20 12.85
N VAL A 53 4.96 -20.62 14.03
CA VAL A 53 5.94 -20.52 15.12
C VAL A 53 5.33 -21.07 16.40
N SER A 54 5.89 -22.17 16.90
CA SER A 54 5.37 -22.82 18.11
C SER A 54 5.55 -21.95 19.35
N SER A 55 4.72 -22.15 20.37
CA SER A 55 4.88 -21.43 21.65
C SER A 55 6.23 -21.71 22.33
N ALA A 56 6.81 -22.89 22.09
CA ALA A 56 8.13 -23.23 22.59
C ALA A 56 9.22 -22.41 21.88
N ASP A 57 9.13 -22.28 20.55
CA ASP A 57 10.06 -21.46 19.77
C ASP A 57 9.93 -19.97 20.13
N LEU A 58 8.71 -19.46 20.27
CA LEU A 58 8.48 -18.09 20.74
C LEU A 58 9.10 -17.84 22.12
N SER A 59 8.97 -18.80 23.04
CA SER A 59 9.58 -18.70 24.37
C SER A 59 11.10 -18.65 24.32
N VAL A 60 11.73 -19.34 23.35
CA VAL A 60 13.17 -19.30 23.13
C VAL A 60 13.61 -17.98 22.51
N LEU A 61 12.86 -17.47 21.53
CA LEU A 61 13.25 -16.29 20.76
C LEU A 61 12.94 -14.96 21.45
N LEU A 62 11.79 -14.85 22.12
CA LEU A 62 11.29 -13.59 22.70
C LEU A 62 11.10 -13.66 24.22
N GLY A 63 11.13 -14.85 24.81
CA GLY A 63 10.74 -15.10 26.19
C GLY A 63 9.30 -15.60 26.34
N ALA A 64 8.98 -16.06 27.55
CA ALA A 64 7.62 -16.47 27.90
C ALA A 64 6.64 -15.29 27.73
N ASP A 65 5.37 -15.60 27.49
CA ASP A 65 4.29 -14.61 27.35
C ASP A 65 4.34 -13.72 26.08
N ALA A 66 5.16 -14.07 25.09
CA ALA A 66 5.11 -13.44 23.77
C ALA A 66 3.71 -13.53 23.14
N SER A 67 3.23 -12.44 22.56
CA SER A 67 1.86 -12.33 22.02
C SER A 67 1.85 -11.84 20.58
N VAL A 68 0.82 -12.24 19.83
CA VAL A 68 0.61 -11.83 18.43
C VAL A 68 0.22 -10.35 18.38
N VAL A 69 0.81 -9.61 17.45
CA VAL A 69 0.47 -8.21 17.16
C VAL A 69 -0.50 -8.15 15.99
N ALA A 70 -1.76 -7.78 16.26
CA ALA A 70 -2.83 -7.73 15.26
C ALA A 70 -2.78 -6.49 14.35
N THR A 71 -2.38 -5.33 14.88
CA THR A 71 -2.25 -4.09 14.10
C THR A 71 -0.78 -3.82 13.84
N PRO A 72 -0.33 -3.81 12.58
CA PRO A 72 1.05 -3.50 12.28
C PRO A 72 1.40 -2.05 12.68
N PRO A 73 2.58 -1.79 13.26
CA PRO A 73 3.04 -0.44 13.53
C PRO A 73 3.26 0.35 12.22
N GLY A 74 3.21 1.68 12.30
CA GLY A 74 3.52 2.56 11.16
C GLY A 74 2.45 2.60 10.06
N ILE A 75 1.26 2.02 10.30
CA ILE A 75 0.17 1.94 9.32
C ILE A 75 -0.34 3.31 8.83
N THR A 76 -0.17 4.37 9.62
CA THR A 76 -0.56 5.75 9.25
C THR A 76 0.59 6.57 8.67
N GLN A 77 1.82 6.02 8.65
CA GLN A 77 3.05 6.75 8.33
C GLN A 77 3.79 6.19 7.11
N THR A 78 3.23 5.18 6.44
CA THR A 78 3.88 4.48 5.33
C THR A 78 2.94 4.41 4.14
N VAL A 79 3.51 4.54 2.94
CA VAL A 79 2.79 4.38 1.67
C VAL A 79 2.33 2.93 1.51
N ALA A 80 1.16 2.70 0.93
CA ALA A 80 0.51 1.41 0.77
C ALA A 80 1.42 0.32 0.21
N ALA A 81 2.27 0.63 -0.78
CA ALA A 81 3.17 -0.32 -1.43
C ALA A 81 4.48 -0.61 -0.66
N ALA A 82 4.84 0.22 0.33
CA ALA A 82 5.99 0.00 1.21
C ALA A 82 5.59 -0.23 2.68
N GLY A 83 4.30 -0.09 2.98
CA GLY A 83 3.73 -0.18 4.29
C GLY A 83 3.43 -1.61 4.72
N PRO A 84 2.95 -1.79 5.96
CA PRO A 84 2.76 -3.11 6.54
C PRO A 84 1.66 -3.95 5.87
N LEU A 85 0.78 -3.32 5.09
CA LEU A 85 -0.30 -3.97 4.36
C LEU A 85 0.01 -4.20 2.88
N ALA A 86 1.19 -3.77 2.39
CA ALA A 86 1.64 -4.00 1.03
C ALA A 86 1.70 -5.51 0.72
N LEU A 87 2.29 -6.27 1.64
CA LEU A 87 2.45 -7.71 1.50
C LEU A 87 1.10 -8.46 1.43
N PRO A 88 0.16 -8.27 2.37
CA PRO A 88 -1.21 -8.78 2.23
C PRO A 88 -1.94 -8.31 0.96
N ALA A 89 -1.71 -7.08 0.51
CA ALA A 89 -2.35 -6.56 -0.70
C ALA A 89 -1.91 -7.30 -1.97
N VAL A 90 -0.69 -7.81 -2.02
CA VAL A 90 -0.18 -8.61 -3.15
C VAL A 90 -0.36 -10.12 -2.98
N GLY A 91 -1.14 -10.54 -1.98
CA GLY A 91 -1.40 -11.95 -1.71
C GLY A 91 -0.32 -12.64 -0.87
N GLY A 92 0.56 -11.89 -0.21
CA GLY A 92 1.43 -12.41 0.83
C GLY A 92 0.78 -12.45 2.21
N SER A 93 1.53 -12.89 3.22
CA SER A 93 1.06 -12.92 4.61
C SER A 93 2.19 -12.60 5.58
N SER A 94 1.83 -12.07 6.75
CA SER A 94 2.78 -11.66 7.78
C SER A 94 2.25 -12.02 9.16
N CYS A 95 3.12 -12.58 9.98
CA CYS A 95 2.90 -12.84 11.39
C CYS A 95 3.91 -12.04 12.21
N ARG A 96 3.45 -11.36 13.26
CA ARG A 96 4.31 -10.60 14.16
C ARG A 96 4.00 -10.95 15.61
N TRP A 97 5.04 -11.18 16.38
CA TRP A 97 4.98 -11.38 17.83
C TRP A 97 5.81 -10.35 18.55
N LYS A 98 5.45 -10.07 19.80
CA LYS A 98 6.22 -9.21 20.68
C LYS A 98 6.23 -9.68 22.13
N HIS A 99 7.29 -9.34 22.84
CA HIS A 99 7.40 -9.41 24.30
C HIS A 99 8.24 -8.22 24.79
N GLY A 100 7.62 -7.25 25.46
CA GLY A 100 8.28 -5.95 25.71
C GLY A 100 8.64 -5.25 24.40
N GLU A 101 9.92 -4.92 24.24
CA GLU A 101 10.50 -4.33 23.02
C GLU A 101 10.97 -5.38 22.01
N ASP A 102 11.06 -6.65 22.41
CA ASP A 102 11.54 -7.72 21.54
C ASP A 102 10.44 -8.10 20.53
N THR A 103 10.84 -8.32 19.28
CA THR A 103 9.90 -8.64 18.19
C THR A 103 10.40 -9.74 17.26
N LEU A 104 9.48 -10.58 16.81
CA LEU A 104 9.69 -11.55 15.74
C LEU A 104 8.69 -11.24 14.63
N THR A 105 9.17 -11.11 13.40
CA THR A 105 8.34 -10.91 12.21
C THR A 105 8.65 -12.01 11.21
N VAL A 106 7.63 -12.72 10.76
CA VAL A 106 7.69 -13.76 9.73
C VAL A 106 6.81 -13.32 8.57
N GLN A 107 7.38 -13.20 7.39
CA GLN A 107 6.72 -12.71 6.19
C GLN A 107 6.89 -13.72 5.06
N VAL A 108 5.82 -13.98 4.32
CA VAL A 108 5.87 -14.86 3.14
C VAL A 108 5.21 -14.15 1.96
N LEU A 109 5.95 -14.08 0.87
CA LEU A 109 5.49 -13.60 -0.44
C LEU A 109 5.48 -14.79 -1.41
N PRO A 110 4.31 -15.36 -1.74
CA PRO A 110 4.19 -16.37 -2.79
C PRO A 110 4.55 -15.82 -4.18
N HIS A 111 4.88 -16.71 -5.13
CA HIS A 111 5.22 -16.36 -6.53
C HIS A 111 6.37 -15.33 -6.68
N ALA A 112 7.29 -15.30 -5.72
CA ALA A 112 8.35 -14.31 -5.60
C ALA A 112 9.67 -14.71 -6.28
N ALA A 113 9.78 -15.90 -6.86
CA ALA A 113 11.05 -16.40 -7.42
C ALA A 113 11.70 -15.45 -8.45
N ALA A 114 10.89 -14.77 -9.28
CA ALA A 114 11.40 -13.78 -10.23
C ALA A 114 11.93 -12.52 -9.53
N ALA A 115 11.20 -11.99 -8.56
CA ALA A 115 11.62 -10.83 -7.76
C ALA A 115 12.89 -11.14 -6.95
N TRP A 116 12.93 -12.31 -6.31
CA TRP A 116 14.09 -12.83 -5.59
C TRP A 116 15.34 -12.85 -6.49
N LYS A 117 15.23 -13.43 -7.68
CA LYS A 117 16.34 -13.51 -8.63
C LYS A 117 16.82 -12.12 -9.04
N THR A 118 15.91 -11.25 -9.47
CA THR A 118 16.24 -9.88 -9.90
C THR A 118 16.95 -9.10 -8.79
N LEU A 119 16.43 -9.15 -7.57
CA LEU A 119 16.99 -8.38 -6.45
C LEU A 119 18.31 -8.96 -5.94
N SER A 120 18.48 -10.28 -5.95
CA SER A 120 19.75 -10.91 -5.55
C SER A 120 20.86 -10.63 -6.57
N GLU A 121 20.56 -10.64 -7.87
CA GLU A 121 21.51 -10.28 -8.93
C GLU A 121 21.89 -8.79 -8.88
N ALA A 122 20.92 -7.91 -8.58
CA ALA A 122 21.16 -6.48 -8.43
C ALA A 122 21.94 -6.12 -7.16
N ASN A 123 21.83 -6.95 -6.10
CA ASN A 123 22.38 -6.66 -4.77
C ASN A 123 23.26 -7.80 -4.23
N PRO A 124 24.34 -8.20 -4.93
CA PRO A 124 25.13 -9.38 -4.57
C PRO A 124 25.88 -9.24 -3.24
N SER A 125 26.14 -8.00 -2.77
CA SER A 125 26.82 -7.75 -1.49
C SER A 125 25.96 -8.09 -0.27
N VAL A 126 24.63 -8.04 -0.40
CA VAL A 126 23.68 -8.36 0.68
C VAL A 126 23.01 -9.72 0.45
N ALA A 127 22.83 -10.15 -0.81
CA ALA A 127 22.32 -11.48 -1.17
C ALA A 127 23.42 -12.57 -1.11
N THR A 128 24.19 -12.59 -0.02
CA THR A 128 25.23 -13.60 0.20
C THR A 128 24.61 -14.93 0.61
N PRO A 129 25.21 -16.09 0.26
CA PRO A 129 24.72 -17.39 0.72
C PRO A 129 24.58 -17.45 2.24
N GLY A 130 23.40 -17.82 2.72
CA GLY A 130 23.09 -17.95 4.14
C GLY A 130 23.21 -19.39 4.66
N ALA A 131 22.48 -19.69 5.73
CA ALA A 131 22.38 -21.05 6.29
C ALA A 131 21.79 -22.05 5.28
N ASP A 132 22.18 -23.32 5.40
CA ASP A 132 21.59 -24.40 4.62
C ASP A 132 20.23 -24.78 5.22
N TYR A 133 19.19 -24.78 4.39
CA TYR A 133 17.82 -25.07 4.80
C TYR A 133 17.25 -26.18 3.94
N GLU A 134 16.72 -27.22 4.57
CA GLU A 134 16.08 -28.31 3.83
C GLU A 134 14.85 -27.78 3.08
N GLY A 135 14.89 -27.87 1.74
CA GLY A 135 13.80 -27.44 0.88
C GLY A 135 13.81 -25.95 0.50
N GLY A 136 14.87 -25.21 0.84
CA GLY A 136 14.99 -23.80 0.49
C GLY A 136 16.41 -23.35 0.15
N VAL A 137 16.52 -22.17 -0.46
CA VAL A 137 17.80 -21.49 -0.71
C VAL A 137 17.84 -20.23 0.14
N SER A 138 18.78 -20.18 1.09
CA SER A 138 19.02 -18.96 1.88
C SER A 138 19.96 -18.01 1.17
N LEU A 139 19.52 -16.78 0.99
CA LEU A 139 20.40 -15.66 0.66
C LEU A 139 20.11 -14.53 1.65
N GLY A 140 21.11 -13.75 1.98
CA GLY A 140 20.96 -12.61 2.88
C GLY A 140 20.50 -13.06 4.26
N GLY A 141 21.46 -13.15 5.17
CA GLY A 141 21.16 -13.37 6.56
C GLY A 141 22.39 -13.20 7.41
N ASN A 142 22.20 -12.57 8.55
CA ASN A 142 23.24 -12.36 9.54
C ASN A 142 22.58 -12.11 10.88
N CYS A 143 23.25 -12.55 11.93
CA CYS A 143 22.93 -12.18 13.29
C CYS A 143 23.98 -11.19 13.81
N ALA A 144 23.56 -9.99 14.18
CA ALA A 144 24.34 -9.12 15.06
C ALA A 144 23.98 -9.50 16.51
N LEU A 145 24.93 -10.06 17.26
CA LEU A 145 24.63 -10.66 18.59
C LEU A 145 24.87 -9.72 19.79
N ALA A 146 25.28 -8.47 19.58
CA ALA A 146 25.53 -7.53 20.68
C ALA A 146 25.40 -6.06 20.24
N PRO A 147 24.91 -5.16 21.11
CA PRO A 147 24.37 -5.40 22.46
C PRO A 147 22.92 -5.93 22.46
N THR A 148 22.20 -5.75 21.35
CA THR A 148 20.89 -6.33 21.07
C THR A 148 21.08 -7.38 19.98
N VAL A 149 20.40 -8.52 20.08
CA VAL A 149 20.42 -9.53 19.03
C VAL A 149 19.47 -9.11 17.92
N SER A 150 20.02 -8.87 16.73
CA SER A 150 19.23 -8.64 15.51
C SER A 150 19.61 -9.70 14.49
N CYS A 151 18.68 -10.57 14.15
CA CYS A 151 18.84 -11.64 13.19
C CYS A 151 17.88 -11.45 12.03
N LEU A 152 18.38 -11.58 10.82
CA LEU A 152 17.58 -11.59 9.61
C LEU A 152 17.97 -12.80 8.77
N THR A 153 17.01 -13.43 8.12
CA THR A 153 17.27 -14.39 7.05
C THR A 153 16.18 -14.33 6.00
N ASN A 154 16.56 -14.48 4.74
CA ASN A 154 15.63 -14.73 3.67
C ASN A 154 15.83 -16.14 3.14
N VAL A 155 14.73 -16.82 2.81
CA VAL A 155 14.74 -18.18 2.26
C VAL A 155 13.77 -18.24 1.09
N LEU A 156 14.25 -18.66 -0.07
CA LEU A 156 13.38 -19.02 -1.18
C LEU A 156 12.97 -20.48 -1.01
N VAL A 157 11.68 -20.72 -0.75
CA VAL A 157 11.08 -22.05 -0.55
C VAL A 157 10.12 -22.30 -1.70
N ALA A 158 10.45 -23.27 -2.57
CA ALA A 158 9.77 -23.45 -3.85
C ALA A 158 9.74 -22.13 -4.68
N ASP A 159 8.58 -21.52 -4.84
CA ASP A 159 8.41 -20.24 -5.55
C ASP A 159 8.21 -19.03 -4.62
N ALA A 160 8.23 -19.23 -3.31
CA ALA A 160 7.88 -18.23 -2.32
C ALA A 160 9.09 -17.71 -1.55
N TRP A 161 9.08 -16.41 -1.26
CA TRP A 161 10.08 -15.75 -0.44
C TRP A 161 9.60 -15.70 1.00
N LEU A 162 10.28 -16.43 1.88
CA LEU A 162 10.16 -16.31 3.34
C LEU A 162 11.22 -15.33 3.87
N SER A 163 10.80 -14.33 4.64
CA SER A 163 11.67 -13.44 5.40
C SER A 163 11.37 -13.57 6.88
N VAL A 164 12.41 -13.78 7.69
CA VAL A 164 12.31 -13.85 9.15
C VAL A 164 13.24 -12.81 9.75
N VAL A 165 12.67 -11.92 10.56
CA VAL A 165 13.38 -10.84 11.25
C VAL A 165 13.11 -10.95 12.74
N LEU A 166 14.18 -10.97 13.53
CA LEU A 166 14.15 -11.06 14.97
C LEU A 166 14.99 -9.93 15.56
N ASP A 167 14.38 -9.14 16.43
CA ASP A 167 15.07 -8.18 17.28
C ASP A 167 14.77 -8.52 18.72
N THR A 168 15.79 -8.91 19.50
CA THR A 168 15.60 -9.37 20.88
C THR A 168 16.78 -9.04 21.79
N SER A 169 16.47 -8.86 23.06
CA SER A 169 17.44 -8.75 24.16
C SER A 169 17.65 -10.07 24.90
N ALA A 170 17.04 -11.17 24.44
CA ALA A 170 17.10 -12.48 25.08
C ALA A 170 18.56 -12.97 25.23
N PRO A 171 19.04 -13.16 26.47
CA PRO A 171 20.40 -13.61 26.69
C PRO A 171 20.57 -15.07 26.23
N GLY A 172 21.68 -15.37 25.56
CA GLY A 172 22.05 -16.74 25.18
C GLY A 172 21.45 -17.24 23.87
N LEU A 173 20.72 -16.40 23.12
CA LEU A 173 20.37 -16.72 21.75
C LEU A 173 21.64 -16.81 20.89
N THR A 174 21.73 -17.87 20.09
CA THR A 174 22.82 -18.07 19.13
C THR A 174 22.26 -18.00 17.72
N GLU A 175 23.12 -17.65 16.76
CA GLU A 175 22.78 -17.68 15.32
C GLU A 175 22.29 -19.07 14.88
N ALA A 176 22.96 -20.14 15.34
CA ALA A 176 22.52 -21.52 15.09
C ALA A 176 21.12 -21.79 15.66
N GLY A 177 20.83 -21.33 16.90
CA GLY A 177 19.51 -21.47 17.51
C GLY A 177 18.42 -20.72 16.75
N PHE A 178 18.72 -19.54 16.21
CA PHE A 178 17.82 -18.81 15.31
C PHE A 178 17.54 -19.61 14.03
N HIS A 179 18.58 -20.10 13.35
CA HIS A 179 18.42 -20.87 12.12
C HIS A 179 17.66 -22.19 12.34
N ASP A 180 17.88 -22.88 13.47
CA ASP A 180 17.13 -24.08 13.85
C ASP A 180 15.62 -23.78 13.97
N VAL A 181 15.24 -22.63 14.53
CA VAL A 181 13.84 -22.22 14.59
C VAL A 181 13.30 -21.94 13.19
N VAL A 182 14.04 -21.21 12.34
CA VAL A 182 13.63 -20.94 10.96
C VAL A 182 13.42 -22.23 10.16
N GLN A 183 14.30 -23.22 10.30
CA GLN A 183 14.16 -24.54 9.67
C GLN A 183 12.83 -25.22 10.06
N ARG A 184 12.37 -25.06 11.31
CA ARG A 184 11.08 -25.59 11.76
C ARG A 184 9.87 -24.82 11.22
N MET A 185 10.05 -23.58 10.74
CA MET A 185 8.98 -22.82 10.07
C MET A 185 8.73 -23.30 8.63
N LEU A 186 9.69 -23.96 7.98
CA LEU A 186 9.57 -24.32 6.55
C LEU A 186 8.45 -25.31 6.25
N PRO A 187 8.22 -26.38 7.04
CA PRO A 187 7.10 -27.29 6.80
C PRO A 187 5.71 -26.63 6.84
N PRO A 188 5.32 -25.85 7.87
CA PRO A 188 4.02 -25.18 7.86
C PRO A 188 3.89 -24.13 6.75
N VAL A 189 4.97 -23.40 6.41
CA VAL A 189 4.99 -22.47 5.27
C VAL A 189 4.72 -23.22 3.95
N THR A 190 5.43 -24.34 3.72
CA THR A 190 5.23 -25.17 2.52
C THR A 190 3.81 -25.71 2.44
N ALA A 191 3.24 -26.14 3.57
CA ALA A 191 1.85 -26.61 3.64
C ALA A 191 0.82 -25.50 3.37
N ALA A 192 1.12 -24.24 3.72
CA ALA A 192 0.29 -23.10 3.39
C ALA A 192 0.37 -22.77 1.90
N LEU A 193 1.57 -22.77 1.32
CA LEU A 193 1.82 -22.51 -0.11
C LEU A 193 1.12 -23.52 -1.02
N ALA A 194 0.99 -24.77 -0.60
CA ALA A 194 0.24 -25.79 -1.35
C ALA A 194 -1.26 -25.47 -1.54
N LYS A 195 -1.79 -24.49 -0.81
CA LYS A 195 -3.19 -24.02 -0.88
C LYS A 195 -3.31 -22.64 -1.51
N ASP A 196 -2.20 -22.05 -1.92
CA ASP A 196 -2.15 -20.68 -2.41
C ASP A 196 -2.87 -20.54 -3.77
N PRO A 197 -3.80 -19.59 -3.93
CA PRO A 197 -4.36 -19.27 -5.23
C PRO A 197 -3.31 -18.76 -6.22
N THR A 198 -3.55 -18.95 -7.52
CA THR A 198 -2.76 -18.28 -8.56
C THR A 198 -2.99 -16.76 -8.51
N PRO A 199 -1.95 -15.93 -8.59
CA PRO A 199 -2.10 -14.48 -8.59
C PRO A 199 -2.91 -14.02 -9.80
N GLN A 200 -3.78 -13.03 -9.59
CA GLN A 200 -4.35 -12.29 -10.70
C GLN A 200 -3.38 -11.20 -11.13
N ALA A 201 -2.79 -11.35 -12.32
CA ALA A 201 -1.92 -10.34 -12.90
C ALA A 201 -2.77 -9.17 -13.43
N GLY A 202 -2.58 -7.98 -12.85
CA GLY A 202 -3.00 -6.72 -13.46
C GLY A 202 -1.91 -6.17 -14.38
N ALA A 203 -2.28 -5.42 -15.41
CA ALA A 203 -1.29 -4.65 -16.17
C ALA A 203 -0.70 -3.56 -15.25
N PRO A 204 0.64 -3.43 -15.16
CA PRO A 204 1.25 -2.34 -14.41
C PRO A 204 0.95 -1.01 -15.11
N LEU A 205 0.85 0.06 -14.32
CA LEU A 205 0.78 1.42 -14.82
C LEU A 205 2.21 1.89 -15.18
N ASP A 206 2.35 2.61 -16.29
CA ASP A 206 3.64 3.17 -16.71
C ASP A 206 3.92 4.50 -15.98
N CYS A 207 4.89 4.50 -15.06
CA CYS A 207 5.28 5.69 -14.31
C CYS A 207 5.85 6.82 -15.20
N ALA A 208 6.33 6.50 -16.41
CA ALA A 208 6.88 7.48 -17.34
C ALA A 208 5.83 8.02 -18.33
N ALA A 209 4.58 7.55 -18.24
CA ALA A 209 3.50 7.95 -19.13
C ALA A 209 3.34 9.48 -19.16
N ALA A 210 3.28 10.02 -20.38
CA ALA A 210 3.24 11.48 -20.59
C ALA A 210 1.94 12.10 -20.04
N ASP A 211 0.82 11.38 -20.09
CA ASP A 211 -0.46 11.83 -19.58
C ASP A 211 -0.51 11.83 -18.04
N LEU A 212 0.10 10.83 -17.37
CA LEU A 212 0.26 10.84 -15.91
C LEU A 212 1.09 12.03 -15.44
N ARG A 213 2.21 12.33 -16.11
CA ARG A 213 3.04 13.50 -15.78
C ARG A 213 2.32 14.83 -16.02
N ALA A 214 1.56 14.93 -17.11
CA ALA A 214 0.75 16.12 -17.38
C ALA A 214 -0.34 16.33 -16.33
N GLU A 215 -0.95 15.25 -15.83
CA GLU A 215 -1.92 15.32 -14.73
C GLU A 215 -1.26 15.82 -13.45
N LEU A 216 -0.11 15.27 -13.07
CA LEU A 216 0.66 15.72 -11.89
C LEU A 216 1.06 17.20 -12.00
N GLN A 217 1.55 17.64 -13.17
CA GLN A 217 1.86 19.04 -13.42
C GLN A 217 0.66 19.95 -13.22
N THR A 218 -0.51 19.53 -13.73
CA THR A 218 -1.75 20.30 -13.64
C THR A 218 -2.26 20.36 -12.20
N ALA A 219 -2.36 19.21 -11.51
CA ALA A 219 -2.89 19.11 -10.16
C ALA A 219 -2.04 19.89 -9.14
N PHE A 220 -0.71 19.88 -9.30
CA PHE A 220 0.21 20.56 -8.38
C PHE A 220 0.72 21.92 -8.87
N ALA A 221 0.23 22.40 -10.01
CA ALA A 221 0.67 23.63 -10.67
C ALA A 221 2.20 23.72 -10.85
N LEU A 222 2.81 22.62 -11.30
CA LEU A 222 4.26 22.47 -11.48
C LEU A 222 4.69 22.71 -12.93
N PRO A 223 5.87 23.31 -13.18
CA PRO A 223 6.41 23.47 -14.54
C PRO A 223 6.83 22.13 -15.16
N GLY A 224 7.18 21.15 -14.33
CA GLY A 224 7.51 19.81 -14.78
C GLY A 224 7.60 18.81 -13.62
N VAL A 225 7.56 17.52 -13.97
CA VAL A 225 7.60 16.39 -13.03
C VAL A 225 8.42 15.28 -13.67
N THR A 226 9.30 14.67 -12.89
CA THR A 226 10.05 13.46 -13.28
C THR A 226 9.87 12.37 -12.24
N THR A 227 10.09 11.13 -12.65
CA THR A 227 10.14 9.99 -11.75
C THR A 227 11.48 9.94 -11.03
N LEU A 228 11.46 9.56 -9.76
CA LEU A 228 12.63 9.13 -9.02
C LEU A 228 12.88 7.65 -9.33
N ALA A 229 14.15 7.28 -9.46
CA ALA A 229 14.53 5.88 -9.52
C ALA A 229 14.51 5.31 -8.11
N ASP A 230 13.77 4.23 -7.89
CA ASP A 230 13.96 3.43 -6.70
C ASP A 230 15.23 2.59 -6.86
N GLU A 231 16.05 2.57 -5.81
CA GLU A 231 17.18 1.64 -5.67
C GLU A 231 16.71 0.50 -4.75
N PRO A 232 16.07 -0.55 -5.30
CA PRO A 232 15.53 -1.62 -4.48
C PRO A 232 16.67 -2.42 -3.85
N THR A 233 16.49 -2.77 -2.59
CA THR A 233 17.45 -3.61 -1.86
C THR A 233 16.99 -5.07 -1.87
N PHE A 234 17.82 -5.99 -1.36
CA PHE A 234 17.41 -7.39 -1.21
C PHE A 234 16.58 -7.60 0.05
N ARG A 235 15.31 -7.16 0.02
CA ARG A 235 14.32 -7.36 1.09
C ARG A 235 12.98 -7.78 0.52
N ILE A 236 12.18 -8.50 1.31
CA ILE A 236 10.84 -8.93 0.88
C ILE A 236 9.92 -7.75 0.56
N ALA A 237 10.07 -6.61 1.24
CA ALA A 237 9.33 -5.39 0.94
C ALA A 237 9.62 -4.86 -0.47
N ASP A 238 10.88 -4.95 -0.92
CA ASP A 238 11.26 -4.59 -2.29
C ASP A 238 10.76 -5.66 -3.29
N GLY A 239 10.68 -6.93 -2.85
CA GLY A 239 10.04 -8.01 -3.60
C GLY A 239 8.54 -7.76 -3.87
N VAL A 240 7.82 -7.15 -2.93
CA VAL A 240 6.41 -6.74 -3.11
C VAL A 240 6.27 -5.74 -4.27
N ILE A 241 7.19 -4.79 -4.40
CA ILE A 241 7.17 -3.79 -5.47
C ILE A 241 7.33 -4.44 -6.85
N LEU A 242 8.07 -5.55 -6.94
CA LEU A 242 8.26 -6.33 -8.16
C LEU A 242 7.16 -7.39 -8.40
N ALA A 243 6.17 -7.51 -7.50
CA ALA A 243 5.10 -8.47 -7.67
C ALA A 243 4.21 -8.13 -8.88
N PRO A 244 3.68 -9.14 -9.60
CA PRO A 244 2.86 -8.91 -10.79
C PRO A 244 1.68 -7.96 -10.52
N GLY A 245 1.58 -6.92 -11.36
CA GLY A 245 0.52 -5.92 -11.25
C GLY A 245 0.72 -4.90 -10.13
N VAL A 246 1.86 -4.87 -9.43
CA VAL A 246 2.19 -3.73 -8.57
C VAL A 246 2.74 -2.60 -9.42
N THR A 247 2.43 -1.37 -9.02
CA THR A 247 3.06 -0.15 -9.51
C THR A 247 3.43 0.70 -8.31
N LEU A 248 4.69 1.14 -8.29
CA LEU A 248 5.18 2.17 -7.39
C LEU A 248 5.87 3.23 -8.23
N CYS A 249 5.33 4.45 -8.23
CA CYS A 249 5.93 5.58 -8.90
C CYS A 249 6.24 6.66 -7.87
N GLN A 250 7.51 7.04 -7.75
CA GLN A 250 7.92 8.18 -6.95
C GLN A 250 8.18 9.38 -7.84
N PHE A 251 7.74 10.56 -7.43
CA PHE A 251 7.83 11.77 -8.24
C PHE A 251 8.57 12.89 -7.52
N GLN A 252 9.25 13.73 -8.31
CA GLN A 252 9.78 15.01 -7.88
C GLN A 252 9.48 16.09 -8.93
N PRO A 253 9.30 17.36 -8.54
CA PRO A 253 9.24 18.46 -9.48
C PRO A 253 10.55 18.60 -10.25
N THR A 254 10.49 19.14 -11.46
CA THR A 254 11.69 19.59 -12.18
C THR A 254 11.83 21.09 -12.10
N ASP A 255 13.08 21.57 -12.07
CA ASP A 255 13.39 22.99 -12.24
C ASP A 255 13.28 23.43 -13.72
N ASP A 256 13.55 24.70 -13.99
CA ASP A 256 13.52 25.26 -15.35
C ASP A 256 14.52 24.61 -16.31
N SER A 257 15.52 23.88 -15.80
CA SER A 257 16.47 23.11 -16.60
C SER A 257 15.94 21.71 -16.98
N GLY A 258 14.78 21.33 -16.47
CA GLY A 258 14.22 19.98 -16.60
C GLY A 258 14.92 18.95 -15.70
N THR A 259 15.78 19.40 -14.79
CA THR A 259 16.45 18.54 -13.81
C THR A 259 15.56 18.43 -12.57
N GLY A 260 15.56 17.27 -11.91
CA GLY A 260 14.82 17.10 -10.66
C GLY A 260 15.27 18.12 -9.61
N SER A 261 14.31 18.78 -8.94
CA SER A 261 14.61 19.79 -7.93
C SER A 261 15.21 19.20 -6.64
N GLY A 262 15.23 17.87 -6.51
CA GLY A 262 15.56 17.15 -5.29
C GLY A 262 14.46 17.23 -4.21
N THR A 263 13.34 17.90 -4.50
CA THR A 263 12.18 17.96 -3.60
C THR A 263 11.25 16.80 -3.92
N TYR A 264 10.94 15.97 -2.93
CA TYR A 264 9.95 14.91 -3.09
C TYR A 264 8.56 15.51 -3.29
N LEU A 265 7.80 15.02 -4.29
CA LEU A 265 6.41 15.43 -4.54
C LEU A 265 5.43 14.46 -3.89
N GLY A 266 5.64 13.16 -4.14
CA GLY A 266 4.74 12.12 -3.70
C GLY A 266 5.00 10.78 -4.37
N THR A 267 4.26 9.78 -3.90
CA THR A 267 4.29 8.40 -4.35
C THR A 267 2.89 7.98 -4.80
N LEU A 268 2.81 7.39 -6.00
CA LEU A 268 1.64 6.68 -6.49
C LEU A 268 1.86 5.17 -6.32
N SER A 269 0.96 4.52 -5.59
CA SER A 269 0.93 3.07 -5.43
C SER A 269 -0.31 2.51 -6.14
N VAL A 270 -0.15 1.46 -6.95
CA VAL A 270 -1.27 0.66 -7.46
C VAL A 270 -1.01 -0.81 -7.17
N LEU A 271 -1.79 -1.40 -6.27
CA LEU A 271 -1.65 -2.78 -5.84
C LEU A 271 -2.78 -3.64 -6.45
N PRO A 272 -2.54 -4.92 -6.76
CA PRO A 272 -3.58 -5.90 -7.15
C PRO A 272 -4.52 -6.28 -5.98
N GLY A 273 -4.71 -5.34 -5.04
CA GLY A 273 -5.21 -5.48 -3.68
C GLY A 273 -6.43 -6.37 -3.50
N THR A 274 -6.38 -7.21 -2.46
CA THR A 274 -7.58 -7.77 -1.85
C THR A 274 -8.32 -6.66 -1.11
N ALA A 275 -9.64 -6.55 -1.30
CA ALA A 275 -10.48 -5.58 -0.57
C ALA A 275 -10.30 -5.69 0.97
N ALA A 276 -9.92 -6.87 1.47
CA ALA A 276 -9.64 -7.09 2.89
C ALA A 276 -8.44 -6.28 3.41
N ALA A 277 -7.32 -6.23 2.67
CA ALA A 277 -6.14 -5.46 3.06
C ALA A 277 -6.46 -3.96 3.13
N TYR A 278 -7.15 -3.43 2.12
CA TYR A 278 -7.61 -2.04 2.11
C TYR A 278 -8.58 -1.75 3.27
N GLU A 279 -9.57 -2.61 3.53
CA GLU A 279 -10.51 -2.39 4.63
C GLU A 279 -9.82 -2.44 6.00
N GLN A 280 -8.79 -3.27 6.15
CA GLN A 280 -7.95 -3.28 7.36
C GLN A 280 -7.18 -1.96 7.51
N LEU A 281 -6.59 -1.44 6.42
CA LEU A 281 -5.96 -0.11 6.43
C LEU A 281 -6.99 0.94 6.86
N ARG A 282 -8.12 1.00 6.16
CA ARG A 282 -9.17 1.99 6.36
C ARG A 282 -9.65 2.02 7.80
N ALA A 283 -9.94 0.85 8.38
CA ALA A 283 -10.35 0.75 9.77
C ALA A 283 -9.26 1.21 10.75
N ALA A 284 -8.00 0.85 10.49
CA ALA A 284 -6.88 1.24 11.35
C ALA A 284 -6.58 2.74 11.30
N VAL A 285 -6.57 3.33 10.10
CA VAL A 285 -6.34 4.77 9.89
C VAL A 285 -7.46 5.59 10.52
N LEU A 286 -8.73 5.25 10.27
CA LEU A 286 -9.88 5.94 10.90
C LEU A 286 -9.88 5.84 12.44
N ALA A 287 -9.29 4.80 13.01
CA ALA A 287 -9.19 4.64 14.46
C ALA A 287 -8.03 5.41 15.09
N GLN A 288 -6.95 5.67 14.32
CA GLN A 288 -5.70 6.23 14.85
C GLN A 288 -5.47 7.68 14.45
N ASP A 289 -5.99 8.12 13.30
CA ASP A 289 -5.76 9.44 12.75
C ASP A 289 -7.05 10.29 12.79
N PRO A 290 -7.10 11.36 13.59
CA PRO A 290 -8.27 12.22 13.71
C PRO A 290 -8.56 13.05 12.45
N SER A 291 -7.61 13.19 11.52
CA SER A 291 -7.83 13.84 10.23
C SER A 291 -8.53 12.93 9.22
N ALA A 292 -8.50 11.61 9.47
CA ALA A 292 -8.96 10.62 8.52
C ALA A 292 -10.47 10.70 8.33
N ARG A 293 -10.88 10.66 7.06
CA ARG A 293 -12.29 10.71 6.66
C ARG A 293 -12.53 9.91 5.39
N SER A 294 -13.78 9.52 5.17
CA SER A 294 -14.22 8.96 3.89
C SER A 294 -14.81 10.06 3.02
N GLU A 295 -14.38 10.12 1.77
CA GLU A 295 -14.86 11.05 0.75
C GLU A 295 -15.36 10.26 -0.46
N LEU A 296 -16.31 10.81 -1.23
CA LEU A 296 -16.76 10.20 -2.47
C LEU A 296 -16.03 10.85 -3.64
N MET A 297 -15.38 10.05 -4.47
CA MET A 297 -14.81 10.49 -5.74
C MET A 297 -15.62 9.93 -6.91
N THR A 298 -15.54 10.59 -8.06
CA THR A 298 -16.28 10.18 -9.26
C THR A 298 -15.36 9.48 -10.25
N VAL A 299 -15.55 8.18 -10.45
CA VAL A 299 -14.75 7.37 -11.38
C VAL A 299 -15.66 6.86 -12.48
N LYS A 300 -15.45 7.31 -13.73
CA LYS A 300 -16.26 6.92 -14.90
C LYS A 300 -17.78 7.11 -14.70
N GLY A 301 -18.19 8.04 -13.83
CA GLY A 301 -19.59 8.34 -13.49
C GLY A 301 -20.10 7.64 -12.23
N ASP A 302 -19.36 6.68 -11.69
CA ASP A 302 -19.69 5.99 -10.45
C ASP A 302 -19.10 6.71 -9.23
N GLN A 303 -19.78 6.65 -8.10
CA GLN A 303 -19.28 7.15 -6.82
C GLN A 303 -18.47 6.06 -6.12
N VAL A 304 -17.18 6.31 -5.92
CA VAL A 304 -16.25 5.39 -5.26
C VAL A 304 -15.81 6.01 -3.93
N PRO A 305 -15.89 5.29 -2.80
CA PRO A 305 -15.38 5.78 -1.53
C PRO A 305 -13.84 5.81 -1.54
N ALA A 306 -13.29 6.97 -1.22
CA ALA A 306 -11.88 7.17 -0.96
C ALA A 306 -11.67 7.42 0.55
N LEU A 307 -10.57 6.90 1.08
CA LEU A 307 -10.05 7.25 2.39
C LEU A 307 -9.06 8.41 2.20
N VAL A 308 -9.24 9.48 2.96
CA VAL A 308 -8.38 10.67 2.93
C VAL A 308 -7.87 10.94 4.32
N TRP A 309 -6.57 11.17 4.49
CA TRP A 309 -5.98 11.63 5.75
C TRP A 309 -4.73 12.48 5.49
N SER A 310 -4.34 13.26 6.48
CA SER A 310 -3.17 14.11 6.42
C SER A 310 -2.49 14.20 7.78
N GLY A 311 -1.20 14.47 7.78
CA GLY A 311 -0.46 14.50 9.02
C GLY A 311 0.91 15.14 8.88
N THR A 312 1.73 14.95 9.90
CA THR A 312 3.12 15.40 9.90
C THR A 312 4.00 14.29 10.43
N VAL A 313 5.00 13.89 9.65
CA VAL A 313 6.03 12.92 10.04
C VAL A 313 7.37 13.64 10.01
N GLU A 314 8.09 13.65 11.13
CA GLU A 314 9.40 14.29 11.23
C GLU A 314 9.43 15.77 10.79
N GLY A 315 8.32 16.49 11.00
CA GLY A 315 8.19 17.90 10.59
C GLY A 315 7.80 18.12 9.13
N THR A 316 7.65 17.05 8.34
CA THR A 316 7.15 17.11 6.96
C THR A 316 5.66 16.82 6.94
N SER A 317 4.88 17.74 6.38
CA SER A 317 3.44 17.53 6.20
C SER A 317 3.17 16.59 5.03
N PHE A 318 2.09 15.83 5.10
CA PHE A 318 1.66 14.95 4.02
C PHE A 318 0.14 14.91 3.90
N ALA A 319 -0.35 14.52 2.73
CA ALA A 319 -1.72 14.07 2.51
C ALA A 319 -1.71 12.75 1.75
N SER A 320 -2.59 11.83 2.13
CA SER A 320 -2.76 10.54 1.46
C SER A 320 -4.21 10.35 1.06
N VAL A 321 -4.42 9.82 -0.13
CA VAL A 321 -5.72 9.43 -0.64
C VAL A 321 -5.64 8.01 -1.16
N ASP A 322 -6.54 7.15 -0.67
CA ASP A 322 -6.59 5.74 -1.01
C ASP A 322 -7.99 5.36 -1.49
N ALA A 323 -8.08 4.47 -2.46
CA ALA A 323 -9.34 3.93 -2.92
C ALA A 323 -9.22 2.52 -3.50
N MET A 324 -10.31 1.77 -3.34
CA MET A 324 -10.51 0.51 -4.07
C MET A 324 -11.31 0.75 -5.34
N VAL A 325 -10.71 0.42 -6.48
CA VAL A 325 -11.30 0.54 -7.82
C VAL A 325 -11.30 -0.84 -8.46
N GLY A 326 -12.46 -1.50 -8.45
CA GLY A 326 -12.54 -2.92 -8.79
C GLY A 326 -11.71 -3.76 -7.81
N SER A 327 -10.71 -4.48 -8.32
CA SER A 327 -9.75 -5.27 -7.52
C SER A 327 -8.39 -4.57 -7.36
N ARG A 328 -8.35 -3.25 -7.54
CA ARG A 328 -7.11 -2.47 -7.47
C ARG A 328 -7.19 -1.50 -6.31
N TRP A 329 -6.17 -1.50 -5.48
CA TRP A 329 -5.98 -0.48 -4.46
C TRP A 329 -5.06 0.58 -5.05
N VAL A 330 -5.58 1.80 -5.19
CA VAL A 330 -4.85 2.98 -5.64
C VAL A 330 -4.60 3.87 -4.44
N GLU A 331 -3.36 4.35 -4.28
CA GLU A 331 -2.98 5.35 -3.28
C GLU A 331 -2.15 6.44 -3.96
N PHE A 332 -2.41 7.71 -3.62
CA PHE A 332 -1.42 8.77 -3.81
C PHE A 332 -1.09 9.41 -2.47
N HIS A 333 0.18 9.30 -2.07
CA HIS A 333 0.74 9.89 -0.86
C HIS A 333 1.65 11.05 -1.25
N SER A 334 1.32 12.27 -0.86
CA SER A 334 2.04 13.49 -1.28
C SER A 334 2.59 14.27 -0.10
N SER A 335 3.66 15.05 -0.33
CA SER A 335 4.18 16.02 0.63
C SER A 335 3.38 17.33 0.68
N ASP A 336 2.35 17.46 -0.17
CA ASP A 336 1.43 18.60 -0.16
C ASP A 336 0.30 18.31 0.84
N PRO A 337 0.07 19.16 1.86
CA PRO A 337 -1.03 18.95 2.80
C PRO A 337 -2.42 19.17 2.17
N ASP A 338 -2.51 19.72 0.96
CA ASP A 338 -3.76 19.86 0.20
C ASP A 338 -4.18 18.52 -0.43
N ASP A 339 -5.06 17.82 0.28
CA ASP A 339 -5.59 16.52 -0.15
C ASP A 339 -6.42 16.58 -1.44
N THR A 340 -6.92 17.74 -1.86
CA THR A 340 -7.70 17.86 -3.10
C THR A 340 -6.87 17.52 -4.35
N ARG A 341 -5.57 17.81 -4.31
CA ARG A 341 -4.62 17.50 -5.39
C ARG A 341 -4.34 16.01 -5.45
N SER A 342 -4.13 15.40 -4.29
CA SER A 342 -3.95 13.95 -4.16
C SER A 342 -5.20 13.19 -4.63
N LEU A 343 -6.39 13.68 -4.28
CA LEU A 343 -7.67 13.14 -4.71
C LEU A 343 -7.83 13.19 -6.24
N ALA A 344 -7.42 14.30 -6.88
CA ALA A 344 -7.45 14.42 -8.33
C ALA A 344 -6.59 13.35 -9.02
N ILE A 345 -5.37 13.09 -8.50
CA ILE A 345 -4.48 12.04 -9.04
C ILE A 345 -5.11 10.65 -8.88
N VAL A 346 -5.63 10.32 -7.70
CA VAL A 346 -6.27 9.01 -7.47
C VAL A 346 -7.48 8.84 -8.38
N GLN A 347 -8.31 9.86 -8.53
CA GLN A 347 -9.47 9.81 -9.43
C GLN A 347 -9.06 9.62 -10.90
N TRP A 348 -8.00 10.29 -11.34
CA TRP A 348 -7.47 10.13 -12.69
C TRP A 348 -6.96 8.71 -12.94
N VAL A 349 -6.14 8.17 -12.02
CA VAL A 349 -5.60 6.80 -12.13
C VAL A 349 -6.74 5.79 -12.10
N ALA A 350 -7.71 5.96 -11.19
CA ALA A 350 -8.90 5.13 -11.10
C ALA A 350 -9.70 5.09 -12.42
N ALA A 351 -9.75 6.20 -13.16
CA ALA A 351 -10.42 6.27 -14.45
C ALA A 351 -9.64 5.56 -15.58
N LYS A 352 -8.36 5.24 -15.38
CA LYS A 352 -7.50 4.55 -16.35
C LYS A 352 -7.45 3.04 -16.13
N LEU A 353 -7.69 2.59 -14.89
CA LEU A 353 -7.86 1.18 -14.53
C LEU A 353 -9.21 0.64 -15.01
#